data_AF-A0A7C8GR12-F1
#
_entry.id   AF-A0A7C8GR12-F1
#
_cell.length_a   1.000
_cell.length_b   1.000
_cell.length_c   1.000
_cell.angle_alpha   90.00
_cell.angle_beta   90.00
_cell.angle_gamma   90.00
#
_symmetry.space_group_name_H-M   'P 1'
#
loop_
_entity.id
_entity.type
_entity.pdbx_description
1 polymer ?
#
loop_
_entity_poly.entity_id
_entity_poly.type
_entity_poly.pdbx_seq_one_letter_code
_entity_poly.pdbx_strand_id
1 'polypeptide(L)'
;MNGLSTEKEYRAVAEACGEEQFALEPTGGIDKNNFEAIVKIALQANVPQIIPHVYSSIINKETGTTNVADVRDLFLTVKKLVDHDG
;
A
#
# COMPACT_ATOMS: atom_id res chain seq x y z
N MET A 1 -10.54 -3.12 1.51
CA MET A 1 -10.63 -2.03 0.52
C MET A 1 -10.99 -2.62 -0.85
N ASN A 2 -11.34 -1.79 -1.83
CA ASN A 2 -11.43 -2.16 -3.25
C ASN A 2 -10.65 -1.11 -4.06
N GLY A 3 -9.33 -1.09 -3.86
CA GLY A 3 -8.47 0.02 -4.26
C GLY A 3 -8.84 1.28 -3.48
N LEU A 4 -9.05 2.38 -4.20
CA LEU A 4 -9.40 3.69 -3.60
C LEU A 4 -10.92 3.94 -3.48
N SER A 5 -11.78 2.93 -3.68
CA SER A 5 -13.24 3.14 -3.60
C SER A 5 -13.72 3.62 -2.23
N THR A 6 -12.97 3.33 -1.16
CA THR A 6 -13.24 3.73 0.22
C THR A 6 -12.13 4.64 0.76
N GLU A 7 -11.57 5.53 -0.08
CA GLU A 7 -10.42 6.37 0.29
C GLU A 7 -10.68 7.21 1.56
N LYS A 8 -11.88 7.80 1.70
CA LYS A 8 -12.21 8.61 2.89
C LYS A 8 -12.14 7.80 4.18
N GLU A 9 -12.68 6.58 4.17
CA GLU A 9 -12.62 5.67 5.32
C GLU A 9 -11.18 5.22 5.58
N TYR A 10 -10.42 4.92 4.53
CA TYR A 10 -9.02 4.54 4.65
C TYR A 10 -8.15 5.65 5.27
N ARG A 11 -8.36 6.91 4.89
CA ARG A 11 -7.69 8.07 5.52
C ARG A 11 -8.00 8.17 7.00
N ALA A 12 -9.27 8.04 7.38
CA ALA A 12 -9.66 8.09 8.79
C ALA A 12 -9.04 6.94 9.62
N VAL A 13 -8.93 5.73 9.03
CA VAL A 13 -8.23 4.61 9.67
C VAL A 13 -6.73 4.89 9.79
N ALA A 14 -6.11 5.45 8.76
CA ALA A 14 -4.69 5.79 8.77
C ALA A 14 -4.36 6.86 9.82
N GLU A 15 -5.20 7.89 9.94
CA GLU A 15 -5.08 8.93 10.98
C GLU A 15 -5.13 8.31 12.38
N ALA A 16 -6.13 7.46 12.66
CA ALA A 16 -6.23 6.75 13.94
C ALA A 16 -5.00 5.86 14.22
N CYS A 17 -4.51 5.12 13.22
CA CYS A 17 -3.29 4.32 13.37
C CYS A 17 -2.04 5.18 13.64
N GLY A 18 -1.94 6.35 13.01
CA GLY A 18 -0.87 7.31 13.28
C GLY A 18 -0.92 7.87 14.70
N GLU A 19 -2.10 8.29 15.16
CA GLU A 19 -2.32 8.80 16.52
C GLU A 19 -1.99 7.75 17.59
N GLU A 20 -2.44 6.51 17.38
CA GLU A 20 -2.25 5.39 18.31
C GLU A 20 -0.89 4.67 18.14
N GLN A 21 -0.05 5.13 17.21
CA GLN A 21 1.24 4.50 16.87
C GLN A 21 1.10 2.99 16.58
N PHE A 22 0.06 2.64 15.82
CA PHE A 22 -0.30 1.27 15.48
C PHE A 22 -0.02 0.99 14.00
N ALA A 23 0.40 -0.23 13.69
CA ALA A 23 0.68 -0.64 12.32
C ALA A 23 -0.61 -0.73 11.47
N LEU A 24 -0.48 -0.56 10.14
CA LEU A 24 -1.60 -0.64 9.21
C LEU A 24 -1.29 -1.51 7.99
N GLU A 25 -2.21 -2.42 7.65
CA GLU A 25 -2.03 -3.40 6.57
C GLU A 25 -3.10 -3.24 5.47
N PRO A 26 -3.01 -2.20 4.59
CA PRO A 26 -4.02 -1.95 3.58
C PRO A 26 -4.13 -3.13 2.61
N THR A 27 -5.37 -3.61 2.39
CA THR A 27 -5.65 -4.84 1.65
C THR A 27 -6.90 -4.71 0.78
N GLY A 28 -6.81 -5.25 -0.45
CA GLY A 28 -7.94 -5.43 -1.37
C GLY A 28 -7.98 -4.40 -2.50
N GLY A 29 -7.94 -4.89 -3.75
CA GLY A 29 -7.98 -4.06 -4.97
C GLY A 29 -6.74 -3.17 -5.18
N ILE A 30 -5.61 -3.49 -4.55
CA ILE A 30 -4.35 -2.77 -4.74
C ILE A 30 -3.66 -3.30 -6.00
N ASP A 31 -3.20 -2.41 -6.86
CA ASP A 31 -2.45 -2.70 -8.09
C ASP A 31 -1.34 -1.66 -8.33
N LYS A 32 -0.57 -1.82 -9.40
CA LYS A 32 0.56 -0.93 -9.71
C LYS A 32 0.15 0.54 -9.97
N ASN A 33 -1.11 0.80 -10.33
CA ASN A 33 -1.59 2.14 -10.64
C ASN A 33 -2.03 2.90 -9.37
N ASN A 34 -2.46 2.20 -8.32
CA ASN A 34 -2.95 2.82 -7.09
C ASN A 34 -2.06 2.61 -5.85
N PHE A 35 -1.05 1.73 -5.93
CA PHE A 35 -0.17 1.41 -4.81
C PHE A 35 0.51 2.65 -4.20
N GLU A 36 1.08 3.54 -5.02
CA GLU A 36 1.76 4.76 -4.53
C GLU A 36 0.81 5.64 -3.72
N ALA A 37 -0.41 5.88 -4.22
CA ALA A 37 -1.41 6.70 -3.54
C ALA A 37 -1.85 6.09 -2.20
N ILE A 38 -2.06 4.77 -2.16
CA ILE A 38 -2.47 4.07 -0.94
C ILE A 38 -1.37 4.15 0.13
N VAL A 39 -0.12 3.83 -0.21
CA VAL A 39 1.00 3.87 0.76
C VAL A 39 1.24 5.30 1.24
N LYS A 40 1.18 6.28 0.34
CA LYS A 40 1.38 7.70 0.68
C LYS A 40 0.36 8.21 1.69
N ILE A 41 -0.90 7.78 1.60
CA ILE A 41 -1.94 8.15 2.59
C ILE A 41 -1.52 7.73 4.01
N ALA A 42 -1.06 6.49 4.19
CA ALA A 42 -0.65 6.00 5.50
C ALA A 42 0.64 6.66 6.01
N LEU A 43 1.61 6.94 5.13
CA LEU A 43 2.82 7.69 5.49
C LEU A 43 2.49 9.11 5.95
N GLN A 44 1.64 9.82 5.20
CA GLN A 44 1.23 11.19 5.56
C GLN A 44 0.45 11.27 6.88
N ALA A 45 -0.19 10.17 7.27
CA ALA A 45 -0.86 10.04 8.56
C ALA A 45 0.09 9.67 9.71
N ASN A 46 1.41 9.55 9.47
CA ASN A 46 2.42 9.14 10.44
C ASN A 46 2.22 7.73 11.01
N VAL A 47 1.68 6.81 10.22
CA VAL A 47 1.61 5.39 10.60
C VAL A 47 3.02 4.82 10.70
N PRO A 48 3.43 4.23 11.85
CA PRO A 48 4.82 3.85 12.09
C PRO A 48 5.27 2.63 11.27
N GLN A 49 4.35 1.75 10.90
CA GLN A 49 4.65 0.57 10.09
C GLN A 49 3.48 0.24 9.16
N ILE A 50 3.77 0.07 7.87
CA ILE A 50 2.76 -0.14 6.82
C ILE A 50 3.11 -1.41 6.05
N ILE A 51 2.16 -2.35 5.96
CA ILE A 51 2.33 -3.62 5.22
C ILE A 51 1.25 -3.71 4.12
N PRO A 52 1.48 -3.15 2.93
CA PRO A 52 0.49 -3.19 1.85
C PRO A 52 0.41 -4.57 1.21
N HIS A 53 -0.78 -5.16 1.19
CA HIS A 53 -1.03 -6.47 0.60
C HIS A 53 -1.44 -6.36 -0.87
N VAL A 54 -0.54 -6.78 -1.77
CA VAL A 54 -0.77 -6.81 -3.23
C VAL A 54 -0.82 -8.25 -3.71
N TYR A 55 -1.99 -8.71 -4.14
CA TYR A 55 -2.26 -10.12 -4.46
C TYR A 55 -2.45 -10.34 -5.96
N SER A 56 -3.69 -10.58 -6.39
CA SER A 56 -4.03 -11.01 -7.74
C SER A 56 -3.59 -10.06 -8.86
N SER A 57 -3.35 -8.79 -8.55
CA SER A 57 -2.91 -7.77 -9.51
C SER A 57 -1.47 -7.94 -9.98
N ILE A 58 -0.64 -8.70 -9.25
CA ILE A 58 0.77 -8.98 -9.60
C ILE A 58 1.05 -10.48 -9.75
N ILE A 59 0.00 -11.30 -9.87
CA ILE A 59 0.12 -12.74 -10.10
C ILE A 59 -0.04 -13.02 -11.59
N ASN A 60 0.90 -13.79 -12.15
CA ASN A 60 0.76 -14.33 -13.50
C ASN A 60 -0.40 -15.34 -13.52
N LYS A 61 -1.40 -15.12 -14.37
CA LYS A 61 -2.61 -15.95 -14.43
C LYS A 61 -2.37 -17.35 -14.99
N GLU A 62 -1.32 -17.54 -15.79
CA GLU A 62 -0.99 -18.83 -16.39
C GLU A 62 -0.20 -19.71 -15.41
N THR A 63 0.74 -19.13 -14.67
CA THR A 63 1.63 -19.88 -13.77
C THR A 63 1.18 -19.88 -12.31
N GLY A 64 0.31 -18.94 -11.91
CA GLY A 64 -0.11 -18.73 -10.52
C GLY A 64 0.95 -18.10 -9.62
N THR A 65 2.12 -17.74 -10.15
CA THR A 65 3.23 -17.16 -9.39
C THR A 65 3.17 -15.64 -9.36
N THR A 66 3.56 -15.03 -8.24
CA THR A 66 3.82 -13.59 -8.16
C THR A 66 4.94 -13.18 -9.12
N ASN A 67 4.70 -12.14 -9.91
CA ASN A 67 5.65 -11.58 -10.86
C ASN A 67 6.78 -10.85 -10.13
N VAL A 68 8.00 -11.37 -10.23
CA VAL A 68 9.18 -10.75 -9.57
C VAL A 68 9.46 -9.34 -10.10
N ALA A 69 9.19 -9.06 -11.37
CA ALA A 69 9.32 -7.72 -11.94
C ALA A 69 8.38 -6.71 -11.26
N ASP A 70 7.11 -7.08 -11.07
CA ASP A 70 6.14 -6.22 -10.39
C ASP A 70 6.55 -5.96 -8.93
N VAL A 71 7.09 -6.97 -8.23
CA VAL A 71 7.63 -6.78 -6.87
C VAL A 71 8.78 -5.78 -6.84
N ARG A 72 9.67 -5.79 -7.84
CA ARG A 72 10.75 -4.80 -7.95
C ARG A 72 10.21 -3.39 -8.16
N ASP A 73 9.20 -3.23 -9.02
CA ASP A 73 8.55 -1.94 -9.25
C ASP A 73 7.93 -1.39 -7.97
N LEU A 74 7.17 -2.22 -7.24
CA LEU A 74 6.58 -1.84 -5.95
C LEU A 74 7.64 -1.47 -4.92
N PHE A 75 8.74 -2.21 -4.85
CA PHE A 75 9.86 -1.92 -3.95
C PHE A 75 10.53 -0.57 -4.24
N LEU A 76 10.71 -0.22 -5.52
CA LEU A 76 11.24 1.09 -5.91
C LEU A 76 10.30 2.22 -5.49
N THR A 77 8.99 2.02 -5.62
CA THR A 77 7.98 2.96 -5.11
C THR A 77 8.06 3.11 -3.60
N VAL A 78 8.20 2.01 -2.84
CA VAL A 78 8.38 2.07 -1.38
C VAL A 78 9.62 2.88 -1.01
N LYS A 79 10.77 2.61 -1.64
CA LYS A 79 12.00 3.36 -1.38
C LYS A 79 11.83 4.86 -1.65
N LYS A 80 11.30 5.20 -2.83
CA LYS A 80 11.03 6.60 -3.21
C LYS A 80 10.18 7.32 -2.17
N LEU A 81 9.12 6.68 -1.68
CA LEU A 81 8.20 7.28 -0.72
C LEU A 81 8.83 7.40 0.67
N VAL A 82 9.44 6.33 1.19
CA VAL A 82 10.01 6.34 2.54
C VAL A 82 11.22 7.27 2.64
N ASP A 83 12.05 7.38 1.60
CA ASP A 83 13.20 8.30 1.59
C ASP A 83 12.77 9.79 1.58
N HIS A 84 11.53 10.10 1.19
CA HIS A 84 11.00 11.47 1.09
C HIS A 84 10.01 11.82 2.20
N ASP A 85 9.10 10.91 2.54
CA ASP A 85 7.94 11.13 3.42
C ASP A 85 8.08 10.39 4.78
N GLY A 86 9.13 9.57 4.98
CA GLY A 86 9.32 8.71 6.16
C GLY A 86 10.36 9.21 7.17
#